data_AF-A0AA43QKZ1-F1
#
_entry.id   AF-A0AA43QKZ1-F1
#
_cell.length_a   1.000
_cell.length_b   1.000
_cell.length_c   1.000
_cell.angle_alpha   90.00
_cell.angle_beta   90.00
_cell.angle_gamma   90.00
#
_symmetry.space_group_name_H-M   'P 1'
#
loop_
_entity.id
_entity.type
_entity.pdbx_description
1 polymer ?
#
loop_
_entity_poly.entity_id
_entity_poly.type
_entity_poly.pdbx_seq_one_letter_code
_entity_poly.pdbx_strand_id
1 'polypeptide(L)'
;MDEKNKETDVSPPSSLEGGAIGYGRQGDLPDERRYHDVDVFGREEDHDIQYKTLSWELVAVLMIAEIVSNGMLSLPSSLAVVGLVPGVILIVFLGSFGLFTSWILIQFKLRHPEVHNMGDAGMILFGPLGREILSFGTIVFAVFATGGQILAGQIALASLSDSKLCLMLYTGIFAIPTLLFSLPRTLDQLSWLSVPSVISILVAGIVGMVGAGTNFGISDWSVVISTDFTNAFISVTNPVFAFAGHFMFFILISEMRHPTHAMRAAWVLQTFATLFYVVFAVVLYIYVGSEVTSPAFSSLPIKWQKAAYGIAIPNFLIAGSLYSHTASKLIFVRLFRKSRHLHSHTVVGWGVWTALIVIMNGLAFVLAVGVPIFNYLIGIAASLFASWYTYGLAGAFWLYDAWVDKGKFAAWKERWPMTGLSVLTLIAGGFICVAGMYVTVKQIVDAYASGEVSAPFSC
;
A
#
# COMPACT_ATOMS: atom_id res chain seq x y z
N MET A 1 -2.92 -70.22 9.75
CA MET A 1 -1.96 -69.34 10.43
C MET A 1 -0.72 -69.30 9.55
N ASP A 2 -0.78 -68.66 8.39
CA ASP A 2 -0.87 -67.18 8.20
C ASP A 2 0.39 -66.55 8.82
N GLU A 3 1.24 -65.79 8.13
CA GLU A 3 0.99 -64.86 7.04
C GLU A 3 2.34 -64.49 6.36
N LYS A 4 2.28 -64.22 5.05
CA LYS A 4 3.36 -63.71 4.20
C LYS A 4 3.78 -62.29 4.58
N ASN A 5 5.09 -62.00 4.57
CA ASN A 5 5.67 -60.67 4.36
C ASN A 5 6.89 -60.86 3.43
N LYS A 6 6.77 -60.82 2.10
CA LYS A 6 6.60 -59.67 1.19
C LYS A 6 7.73 -58.64 1.31
N GLU A 7 8.85 -58.96 0.64
CA GLU A 7 9.83 -58.00 0.16
C GLU A 7 9.14 -56.87 -0.60
N THR A 8 9.35 -55.62 -0.16
CA THR A 8 9.00 -54.44 -0.93
C THR A 8 10.26 -53.92 -1.63
N ASP A 9 10.26 -54.18 -2.94
CA ASP A 9 11.10 -53.62 -3.97
C ASP A 9 11.14 -52.08 -3.89
N VAL A 10 12.32 -51.50 -3.67
CA VAL A 10 12.54 -50.05 -3.66
C VAL A 10 12.98 -49.65 -5.06
N SER A 11 12.01 -49.26 -5.89
CA SER A 11 12.26 -48.57 -7.15
C SER A 11 12.43 -47.06 -6.89
N PRO A 12 13.42 -46.39 -7.50
CA PRO A 12 13.63 -44.95 -7.32
C PRO A 12 12.52 -44.15 -8.03
N PRO A 13 12.11 -42.98 -7.50
CA PRO A 13 11.10 -42.17 -8.15
C PRO A 13 11.64 -41.61 -9.47
N SER A 14 10.88 -41.87 -10.53
CA SER A 14 11.11 -41.41 -11.88
C SER A 14 11.14 -39.88 -11.96
N SER A 15 12.00 -39.42 -12.86
CA SER A 15 12.19 -38.06 -13.35
C SER A 15 10.97 -37.14 -13.29
N LEU A 16 11.18 -35.95 -12.71
CA LEU A 16 10.35 -34.75 -12.81
C LEU A 16 10.17 -34.34 -14.28
N GLU A 17 9.15 -34.87 -14.94
CA GLU A 17 8.56 -34.22 -16.12
C GLU A 17 7.61 -33.13 -15.65
N GLY A 18 7.87 -31.89 -16.07
CA GLY A 18 7.06 -30.71 -15.77
C GLY A 18 5.65 -30.85 -16.32
N GLY A 19 4.72 -31.23 -15.45
CA GLY A 19 3.29 -31.18 -15.72
C GLY A 19 2.77 -29.75 -15.57
N ALA A 20 2.67 -29.02 -16.68
CA ALA A 20 1.90 -27.78 -16.74
C ALA A 20 0.49 -28.03 -16.19
N ILE A 21 0.05 -27.18 -15.27
CA ILE A 21 -1.29 -27.23 -14.69
C ILE A 21 -2.30 -26.98 -15.81
N GLY A 22 -3.06 -28.02 -16.18
CA GLY A 22 -4.11 -27.95 -17.18
C GLY A 22 -5.14 -26.86 -16.88
N TYR A 23 -5.42 -26.05 -17.89
CA TYR A 23 -6.36 -24.93 -17.90
C TYR A 23 -7.78 -25.37 -17.57
N GLY A 24 -8.24 -25.04 -16.37
CA GLY A 24 -9.67 -25.00 -16.03
C GLY A 24 -10.36 -23.85 -16.79
N ARG A 25 -11.62 -24.05 -17.19
CA ARG A 25 -12.44 -23.01 -17.81
C ARG A 25 -12.53 -21.79 -16.89
N GLN A 26 -12.58 -20.61 -17.50
CA GLN A 26 -12.84 -19.34 -16.82
C GLN A 26 -14.15 -19.43 -16.01
N GLY A 27 -14.03 -19.64 -14.69
CA GLY A 27 -15.17 -19.84 -13.80
C GLY A 27 -14.92 -20.86 -12.68
N ASP A 28 -14.00 -21.81 -12.88
CA ASP A 28 -13.67 -22.80 -11.84
C ASP A 28 -12.55 -22.25 -10.95
N LEU A 29 -12.86 -21.98 -9.68
CA LEU A 29 -11.85 -21.71 -8.66
C LEU A 29 -10.84 -22.89 -8.65
N PRO A 30 -9.52 -22.63 -8.58
CA PRO A 30 -8.54 -23.72 -8.51
C PRO A 30 -8.84 -24.61 -7.31
N ASP A 31 -8.71 -25.93 -7.47
CA ASP A 31 -8.82 -26.89 -6.37
C ASP A 31 -7.83 -26.49 -5.27
N GLU A 32 -8.34 -26.11 -4.09
CA GLU A 32 -7.53 -25.60 -2.97
C GLU A 32 -6.41 -26.59 -2.59
N ARG A 33 -6.64 -27.89 -2.76
CA ARG A 33 -5.62 -28.91 -2.51
C ARG A 33 -4.42 -28.78 -3.44
N ARG A 34 -4.66 -28.50 -4.72
CA ARG A 34 -3.59 -28.31 -5.71
C ARG A 34 -2.89 -26.96 -5.53
N TYR A 35 -3.61 -25.93 -5.07
CA TYR A 35 -3.02 -24.61 -4.77
C TYR A 35 -1.90 -24.75 -3.72
N HIS A 36 -2.15 -25.48 -2.65
CA HIS A 36 -1.18 -25.67 -1.56
C HIS A 36 0.07 -26.49 -1.93
N ASP A 37 0.05 -27.20 -3.05
CA ASP A 37 1.20 -27.98 -3.53
C ASP A 37 2.25 -27.10 -4.24
N VAL A 38 1.83 -25.95 -4.78
CA VAL A 38 2.67 -25.04 -5.58
C VAL A 38 2.82 -23.65 -4.96
N ASP A 39 2.10 -23.33 -3.89
CA ASP A 39 2.21 -22.04 -3.24
C ASP A 39 3.56 -21.84 -2.51
N VAL A 40 3.86 -20.58 -2.20
CA VAL A 40 5.15 -20.12 -1.66
C VAL A 40 5.60 -20.89 -0.41
N PHE A 41 4.65 -21.33 0.41
CA PHE A 41 4.92 -21.94 1.71
C PHE A 41 4.74 -23.48 1.69
N GLY A 42 4.12 -24.05 0.65
CA GLY A 42 3.87 -25.48 0.51
C GLY A 42 2.93 -26.04 1.59
N ARG A 43 2.96 -27.36 1.81
CA ARG A 43 2.19 -28.00 2.89
C ARG A 43 2.88 -27.75 4.23
N GLU A 44 2.20 -27.02 5.12
CA GLU A 44 2.69 -26.66 6.45
C GLU A 44 2.21 -27.60 7.57
N GLU A 45 1.50 -28.69 7.23
CA GLU A 45 0.91 -29.61 8.22
C GLU A 45 1.95 -30.24 9.15
N ASP A 46 3.21 -30.37 8.70
CA ASP A 46 4.33 -30.96 9.43
C ASP A 46 5.37 -29.93 9.96
N HIS A 47 5.08 -28.61 9.93
CA HIS A 47 6.03 -27.56 10.33
C HIS A 47 5.63 -26.84 11.64
N ASP A 48 6.62 -26.58 12.51
CA ASP A 48 6.42 -25.92 13.83
C ASP A 48 5.91 -24.47 13.74
N ILE A 49 6.16 -23.77 12.63
CA ILE A 49 5.68 -22.41 12.38
C ILE A 49 4.80 -22.44 11.13
N GLN A 50 3.52 -22.18 11.32
CA GLN A 50 2.55 -22.07 10.24
C GLN A 50 2.45 -20.59 9.81
N TYR A 51 2.68 -20.29 8.54
CA TYR A 51 2.55 -18.94 7.99
C TYR A 51 1.13 -18.67 7.43
N LYS A 52 0.36 -19.71 7.09
CA LYS A 52 -1.02 -19.59 6.57
C LYS A 52 -2.09 -19.53 7.65
N THR A 53 -1.98 -18.58 8.57
CA THR A 53 -2.87 -18.49 9.73
C THR A 53 -4.00 -17.46 9.57
N LEU A 54 -3.93 -16.59 8.56
CA LEU A 54 -4.84 -15.44 8.46
C LEU A 54 -6.21 -15.83 7.87
N SER A 55 -7.28 -15.41 8.53
CA SER A 55 -8.64 -15.47 7.97
C SER A 55 -8.88 -14.33 6.97
N TRP A 56 -9.88 -14.46 6.11
CA TRP A 56 -10.18 -13.40 5.13
C TRP A 56 -10.68 -12.11 5.80
N GLU A 57 -11.35 -12.22 6.95
CA GLU A 57 -11.80 -11.09 7.76
C GLU A 57 -10.60 -10.33 8.33
N LEU A 58 -9.61 -11.04 8.89
CA LEU A 58 -8.39 -10.42 9.41
C LEU A 58 -7.59 -9.77 8.28
N VAL A 59 -7.45 -10.42 7.12
CA VAL A 59 -6.83 -9.81 5.94
C VAL A 59 -7.58 -8.56 5.47
N ALA A 60 -8.91 -8.54 5.53
CA ALA A 60 -9.67 -7.33 5.23
C ALA A 60 -9.30 -6.18 6.18
N VAL A 61 -9.17 -6.45 7.47
CA VAL A 61 -8.74 -5.45 8.47
C VAL A 61 -7.30 -4.99 8.21
N LEU A 62 -6.39 -5.90 7.85
CA LEU A 62 -5.01 -5.54 7.51
C LEU A 62 -4.92 -4.68 6.25
N MET A 63 -5.68 -5.02 5.22
CA MET A 63 -5.78 -4.19 4.02
C MET A 63 -6.38 -2.82 4.34
N ILE A 64 -7.37 -2.74 5.24
CA ILE A 64 -7.94 -1.47 5.68
C ILE A 64 -6.90 -0.66 6.44
N ALA A 65 -6.11 -1.28 7.32
CA ALA A 65 -5.02 -0.63 8.06
C ALA A 65 -3.99 0.00 7.12
N GLU A 66 -3.72 -0.69 6.02
CA GLU A 66 -2.78 -0.27 5.00
C GLU A 66 -3.30 0.90 4.16
N ILE A 67 -4.54 0.78 3.66
CA ILE A 67 -5.14 1.80 2.79
C ILE A 67 -5.60 3.01 3.60
N VAL A 68 -6.45 2.79 4.62
CA VAL A 68 -7.04 3.83 5.47
C VAL A 68 -6.01 4.26 6.51
N SER A 69 -5.12 5.14 6.09
CA SER A 69 -4.03 5.67 6.92
C SER A 69 -3.84 7.17 6.68
N ASN A 70 -2.61 7.70 6.70
CA ASN A 70 -2.35 9.13 6.52
C ASN A 70 -2.84 9.71 5.18
N GLY A 71 -2.97 8.91 4.11
CA GLY A 71 -3.38 9.38 2.79
C GLY A 71 -4.77 10.01 2.77
N MET A 72 -5.69 9.56 3.64
CA MET A 72 -7.03 10.15 3.75
C MET A 72 -6.98 11.65 4.10
N LEU A 73 -5.95 12.08 4.82
CA LEU A 73 -5.81 13.45 5.32
C LEU A 73 -5.52 14.46 4.21
N SER A 74 -5.14 14.01 3.02
CA SER A 74 -4.94 14.85 1.83
C SER A 74 -6.17 14.96 0.93
N LEU A 75 -7.22 14.15 1.19
CA LEU A 75 -8.40 14.12 0.33
C LEU A 75 -9.24 15.41 0.40
N PRO A 76 -9.43 16.03 1.58
CA PRO A 76 -10.15 17.32 1.64
C PRO A 76 -9.48 18.40 0.78
N SER A 77 -8.14 18.48 0.76
CA SER A 77 -7.45 19.47 -0.08
C SER A 77 -7.66 19.22 -1.58
N SER A 78 -7.87 17.97 -2.01
CA SER A 78 -8.25 17.68 -3.39
C SER A 78 -9.58 18.32 -3.78
N LEU A 79 -10.56 18.31 -2.87
CA LEU A 79 -11.86 18.95 -3.08
C LEU A 79 -11.73 20.48 -3.08
N ALA A 80 -10.84 21.04 -2.28
CA ALA A 80 -10.58 22.48 -2.31
C ALA A 80 -9.93 22.98 -3.60
N VAL A 81 -9.24 22.11 -4.34
CA VAL A 81 -8.60 22.48 -5.61
C VAL A 81 -9.55 22.42 -6.80
N VAL A 82 -10.38 21.38 -6.92
CA VAL A 82 -11.27 21.19 -8.09
C VAL A 82 -12.75 21.43 -7.78
N GLY A 83 -13.13 21.55 -6.52
CA GLY A 83 -14.51 21.63 -6.06
C GLY A 83 -15.10 20.27 -5.64
N LEU A 84 -16.27 20.34 -5.00
CA LEU A 84 -16.96 19.19 -4.40
C LEU A 84 -17.26 18.08 -5.42
N VAL A 85 -17.93 18.43 -6.53
CA VAL A 85 -18.43 17.45 -7.49
C VAL A 85 -17.30 16.69 -8.20
N PRO A 86 -16.34 17.36 -8.87
CA PRO A 86 -15.24 16.65 -9.53
C PRO A 86 -14.35 15.90 -8.53
N GLY A 87 -14.13 16.46 -7.33
CA GLY A 87 -13.35 15.79 -6.28
C GLY A 87 -13.98 14.47 -5.82
N VAL A 88 -15.29 14.46 -5.54
CA VAL A 88 -16.01 13.24 -5.15
C VAL A 88 -16.06 12.22 -6.29
N ILE A 89 -16.30 12.67 -7.54
CA ILE A 89 -16.26 11.79 -8.72
C ILE A 89 -14.90 11.11 -8.84
N LEU A 90 -13.80 11.85 -8.66
CA LEU A 90 -12.45 11.29 -8.71
C LEU A 90 -12.20 10.25 -7.62
N ILE A 91 -12.60 10.52 -6.37
CA ILE A 91 -12.44 9.58 -5.25
C ILE A 91 -13.24 8.29 -5.53
N VAL A 92 -14.51 8.40 -5.94
CA VAL A 92 -15.36 7.23 -6.23
C VAL A 92 -14.85 6.46 -7.44
N PHE A 93 -14.42 7.15 -8.49
CA PHE A 93 -13.88 6.54 -9.70
C PHE A 93 -12.58 5.78 -9.38
N LEU A 94 -11.62 6.40 -8.71
CA LEU A 94 -10.35 5.78 -8.36
C LEU A 94 -10.50 4.65 -7.32
N GLY A 95 -11.48 4.75 -6.42
CA GLY A 95 -11.83 3.65 -5.53
C GLY A 95 -12.45 2.46 -6.28
N SER A 96 -13.40 2.72 -7.18
CA SER A 96 -14.01 1.67 -8.02
C SER A 96 -12.98 1.02 -8.95
N PHE A 97 -12.07 1.83 -9.51
CA PHE A 97 -10.99 1.35 -10.35
C PHE A 97 -9.96 0.54 -9.54
N GLY A 98 -9.68 0.95 -8.30
CA GLY A 98 -8.89 0.17 -7.35
C GLY A 98 -9.50 -1.20 -7.04
N LEU A 99 -10.84 -1.31 -6.97
CA LEU A 99 -11.50 -2.61 -6.84
C LEU A 99 -11.29 -3.49 -8.08
N PHE A 100 -11.43 -2.89 -9.26
CA PHE A 100 -11.22 -3.59 -10.52
C PHE A 100 -9.79 -4.13 -10.63
N THR A 101 -8.78 -3.33 -10.28
CA THR A 101 -7.39 -3.78 -10.28
C THR A 101 -7.12 -4.82 -9.19
N SER A 102 -7.76 -4.69 -8.01
CA SER A 102 -7.73 -5.71 -6.95
C SER A 102 -8.21 -7.07 -7.46
N TRP A 103 -9.31 -7.09 -8.20
CA TRP A 103 -9.84 -8.31 -8.79
C TRP A 103 -8.82 -8.97 -9.72
N ILE A 104 -8.17 -8.21 -10.60
CA ILE A 104 -7.13 -8.75 -11.49
C ILE A 104 -5.95 -9.31 -10.69
N LEU A 105 -5.45 -8.58 -9.69
CA LEU A 105 -4.34 -9.04 -8.85
C LEU A 105 -4.68 -10.35 -8.13
N ILE A 106 -5.89 -10.46 -7.58
CA ILE A 106 -6.35 -11.68 -6.91
C ILE A 106 -6.42 -12.84 -7.89
N GLN A 107 -6.99 -12.64 -9.08
CA GLN A 107 -7.03 -13.69 -10.11
C GLN A 107 -5.63 -14.14 -10.53
N PHE A 108 -4.72 -13.18 -10.71
CA PHE A 108 -3.32 -13.47 -11.04
C PHE A 108 -2.64 -14.30 -9.93
N LYS A 109 -2.85 -13.94 -8.65
CA LYS A 109 -2.30 -14.70 -7.50
C LYS A 109 -2.91 -16.09 -7.33
N LEU A 110 -4.19 -16.26 -7.63
CA LEU A 110 -4.84 -17.57 -7.60
C LEU A 110 -4.32 -18.48 -8.71
N ARG A 111 -3.93 -17.91 -9.87
CA ARG A 111 -3.36 -18.63 -11.01
C ARG A 111 -1.86 -18.93 -10.86
N HIS A 112 -1.11 -18.05 -10.21
CA HIS A 112 0.33 -18.17 -9.96
C HIS A 112 0.60 -18.20 -8.44
N PRO A 113 0.32 -19.33 -7.76
CA PRO A 113 0.44 -19.46 -6.30
C PRO A 113 1.86 -19.17 -5.78
N GLU A 114 2.89 -19.34 -6.61
CA GLU A 114 4.31 -19.10 -6.32
C GLU A 114 4.69 -17.62 -6.15
N VAL A 115 3.81 -16.69 -6.53
CA VAL A 115 4.05 -15.24 -6.45
C VAL A 115 3.86 -14.75 -5.02
N HIS A 116 4.93 -14.44 -4.29
CA HIS A 116 4.82 -13.91 -2.92
C HIS A 116 4.70 -12.37 -2.89
N ASN A 117 5.36 -11.68 -3.82
CA ASN A 117 5.46 -10.22 -3.83
C ASN A 117 5.46 -9.70 -5.28
N MET A 118 5.38 -8.37 -5.43
CA MET A 118 5.38 -7.70 -6.74
C MET A 118 6.62 -8.02 -7.60
N GLY A 119 7.77 -8.27 -6.96
CA GLY A 119 8.99 -8.72 -7.64
C GLY A 119 8.81 -10.09 -8.30
N ASP A 120 8.25 -11.06 -7.60
CA ASP A 120 7.99 -12.39 -8.16
C ASP A 120 6.97 -12.33 -9.31
N ALA A 121 5.96 -11.44 -9.22
CA ALA A 121 5.07 -11.18 -10.35
C ALA A 121 5.82 -10.55 -11.55
N GLY A 122 6.79 -9.67 -11.27
CA GLY A 122 7.69 -9.11 -12.29
C GLY A 122 8.56 -10.14 -12.99
N MET A 123 8.95 -11.22 -12.28
CA MET A 123 9.68 -12.35 -12.86
C MET A 123 8.85 -13.05 -13.93
N ILE A 124 7.55 -13.21 -13.70
CA ILE A 124 6.62 -13.85 -14.64
C ILE A 124 6.40 -12.95 -15.85
N LEU A 125 6.17 -11.65 -15.64
CA LEU A 125 5.87 -10.72 -16.73
C LEU A 125 7.05 -10.39 -17.64
N PHE A 126 8.21 -10.07 -17.05
CA PHE A 126 9.35 -9.50 -17.79
C PHE A 126 10.68 -10.20 -17.46
N GLY A 127 10.63 -11.40 -16.87
CA GLY A 127 11.83 -12.16 -16.51
C GLY A 127 12.68 -11.50 -15.41
N PRO A 128 13.99 -11.80 -15.36
CA PRO A 128 14.88 -11.32 -14.30
C PRO A 128 14.89 -9.80 -14.14
N LEU A 129 14.84 -9.05 -15.24
CA LEU A 129 14.82 -7.59 -15.20
C LEU A 129 13.55 -7.05 -14.53
N GLY A 130 12.39 -7.61 -14.88
CA GLY A 130 11.12 -7.24 -14.25
C GLY A 130 11.11 -7.49 -12.75
N ARG A 131 11.70 -8.62 -12.34
CA ARG A 131 11.86 -8.95 -10.92
C ARG A 131 12.64 -7.88 -10.17
N GLU A 132 13.78 -7.45 -10.70
CA GLU A 132 14.61 -6.43 -10.06
C GLU A 132 13.89 -5.08 -9.97
N ILE A 133 13.28 -4.63 -11.07
CA ILE A 133 12.60 -3.34 -11.13
C ILE A 133 11.42 -3.29 -10.16
N LEU A 134 10.55 -4.31 -10.17
CA LEU A 134 9.37 -4.31 -9.30
C LEU A 134 9.74 -4.55 -7.83
N SER A 135 10.75 -5.38 -7.53
CA SER A 135 11.23 -5.55 -6.15
C SER A 135 11.83 -4.24 -5.60
N PHE A 136 12.68 -3.59 -6.40
CA PHE A 136 13.29 -2.32 -6.04
C PHE A 136 12.22 -1.24 -5.84
N GLY A 137 11.26 -1.14 -6.76
CA GLY A 137 10.14 -0.20 -6.63
C GLY A 137 9.32 -0.43 -5.37
N THR A 138 9.12 -1.68 -4.94
CA THR A 138 8.36 -1.98 -3.71
C THR A 138 9.13 -1.52 -2.47
N ILE A 139 10.43 -1.75 -2.43
CA ILE A 139 11.30 -1.29 -1.33
C ILE A 139 11.28 0.24 -1.28
N VAL A 140 11.48 0.91 -2.41
CA VAL A 140 11.50 2.38 -2.45
C VAL A 140 10.12 2.94 -2.08
N PHE A 141 9.03 2.39 -2.60
CA PHE A 141 7.68 2.80 -2.23
C PHE A 141 7.43 2.67 -0.72
N ALA A 142 7.84 1.55 -0.11
CA ALA A 142 7.73 1.34 1.32
C ALA A 142 8.54 2.39 2.11
N VAL A 143 9.74 2.78 1.64
CA VAL A 143 10.51 3.87 2.26
C VAL A 143 9.79 5.22 2.16
N PHE A 144 9.17 5.53 1.01
CA PHE A 144 8.32 6.73 0.87
C PHE A 144 7.09 6.70 1.78
N ALA A 145 6.43 5.54 1.89
CA ALA A 145 5.28 5.35 2.77
C ALA A 145 5.68 5.51 4.24
N THR A 146 6.79 4.90 4.69
CA THR A 146 7.36 5.15 6.03
C THR A 146 7.67 6.64 6.22
N GLY A 147 8.27 7.30 5.23
CA GLY A 147 8.58 8.73 5.29
C GLY A 147 7.32 9.58 5.47
N GLY A 148 6.25 9.26 4.74
CA GLY A 148 4.95 9.92 4.88
C GLY A 148 4.32 9.74 6.27
N GLN A 149 4.49 8.57 6.88
CA GLN A 149 4.01 8.31 8.24
C GLN A 149 4.85 9.05 9.30
N ILE A 150 6.18 9.07 9.13
CA ILE A 150 7.09 9.84 9.99
C ILE A 150 6.78 11.35 9.89
N LEU A 151 6.53 11.86 8.68
CA LEU A 151 6.14 13.26 8.46
C LEU A 151 4.78 13.58 9.11
N ALA A 152 3.78 12.71 8.96
CA ALA A 152 2.50 12.86 9.64
C ALA A 152 2.66 12.86 11.17
N GLY A 153 3.50 11.98 11.70
CA GLY A 153 3.88 11.93 13.11
C GLY A 153 4.59 13.20 13.60
N GLN A 154 5.48 13.76 12.78
CA GLN A 154 6.12 15.05 13.06
C GLN A 154 5.10 16.18 13.15
N ILE A 155 4.14 16.25 12.21
CA ILE A 155 3.09 17.29 12.21
C ILE A 155 2.20 17.12 13.45
N ALA A 156 1.89 15.87 13.83
CA ALA A 156 1.13 15.56 15.03
C ALA A 156 1.86 16.03 16.30
N LEU A 157 3.14 15.70 16.46
CA LEU A 157 3.94 16.09 17.63
C LEU A 157 4.13 17.61 17.72
N ALA A 158 4.39 18.27 16.59
CA ALA A 158 4.50 19.73 16.53
C ALA A 158 3.17 20.38 16.96
N SER A 159 2.04 19.90 16.44
CA SER A 159 0.70 20.40 16.80
C SER A 159 0.38 20.20 18.28
N LEU A 160 0.76 19.05 18.87
CA LEU A 160 0.51 18.74 20.29
C LEU A 160 1.32 19.63 21.25
N SER A 161 2.53 19.99 20.85
CA SER A 161 3.50 20.69 21.70
C SER A 161 3.61 22.18 21.41
N ASP A 162 2.72 22.74 20.59
CA ASP A 162 2.71 24.14 20.16
C ASP A 162 4.00 24.57 19.45
N SER A 163 4.58 23.66 18.65
CA SER A 163 5.78 23.89 17.82
C SER A 163 6.98 24.47 18.58
N LYS A 164 7.18 24.05 19.84
CA LYS A 164 8.28 24.52 20.70
C LYS A 164 9.67 24.06 20.26
N LEU A 165 9.75 22.97 19.50
CA LEU A 165 10.99 22.44 18.96
C LEU A 165 11.02 22.62 17.44
N CYS A 166 12.22 22.47 16.87
CA CYS A 166 12.40 22.43 15.43
C CYS A 166 11.70 21.20 14.81
N LEU A 167 11.11 21.36 13.63
CA LEU A 167 10.38 20.28 12.94
C LEU A 167 11.25 19.04 12.73
N MET A 168 12.53 19.21 12.38
CA MET A 168 13.48 18.11 12.26
C MET A 168 13.61 17.28 13.55
N LEU A 169 13.61 17.94 14.72
CA LEU A 169 13.69 17.23 16.00
C LEU A 169 12.43 16.40 16.25
N TYR A 170 11.25 16.92 15.92
CA TYR A 170 10.01 16.13 15.99
C TYR A 170 10.05 14.93 15.03
N THR A 171 10.58 15.10 13.82
CA THR A 171 10.80 13.98 12.88
C THR A 171 11.67 12.90 13.52
N GLY A 172 12.76 13.30 14.18
CA GLY A 172 13.67 12.37 14.85
C GLY A 172 13.04 11.67 16.05
N ILE A 173 12.31 12.43 16.88
CA ILE A 173 11.57 11.90 18.04
C ILE A 173 10.53 10.87 17.59
N PHE A 174 9.88 11.07 16.45
CA PHE A 174 8.91 10.12 15.92
C PHE A 174 9.56 8.92 15.20
N ALA A 175 10.69 9.12 14.52
CA ALA A 175 11.41 8.06 13.82
C ALA A 175 11.95 6.98 14.77
N ILE A 176 12.40 7.35 15.98
CA ILE A 176 12.91 6.42 16.99
C ILE A 176 11.90 5.33 17.39
N PRO A 177 10.69 5.65 17.87
CA PRO A 177 9.70 4.63 18.19
C PRO A 177 9.27 3.86 16.94
N THR A 178 9.10 4.51 15.77
CA THR A 178 8.81 3.79 14.52
C THR A 178 9.87 2.73 14.22
N LEU A 179 11.16 3.03 14.42
CA LEU A 179 12.26 2.09 14.29
C LEU A 179 12.13 0.92 15.27
N LEU A 180 11.88 1.21 16.55
CA LEU A 180 11.74 0.18 17.59
C LEU A 180 10.56 -0.77 17.30
N PHE A 181 9.41 -0.25 16.89
CA PHE A 181 8.25 -1.06 16.51
C PHE A 181 8.48 -1.86 15.21
N SER A 182 9.46 -1.48 14.39
CA SER A 182 9.83 -2.23 13.17
C SER A 182 10.76 -3.43 13.46
N LEU A 183 11.35 -3.53 14.65
CA LEU A 183 12.34 -4.56 14.99
C LEU A 183 11.81 -6.01 15.06
N PRO A 184 10.57 -6.31 15.49
CA PRO A 184 10.05 -7.68 15.52
C PRO A 184 10.14 -8.31 14.13
N ARG A 185 10.77 -9.48 14.01
CA ARG A 185 10.95 -10.14 12.71
C ARG A 185 9.69 -10.78 12.15
N THR A 186 8.77 -11.17 13.00
CA THR A 186 7.55 -11.89 12.61
C THR A 186 6.44 -10.89 12.32
N LEU A 187 5.73 -11.10 11.19
CA LEU A 187 4.56 -10.30 10.84
C LEU A 187 3.37 -10.60 11.76
N ASP A 188 3.32 -11.78 12.37
CA ASP A 188 2.21 -12.19 13.24
C ASP A 188 2.03 -11.28 14.48
N GLN A 189 3.13 -10.79 15.06
CA GLN A 189 3.02 -9.81 16.15
C GLN A 189 2.61 -8.42 15.65
N LEU A 190 2.98 -8.08 14.42
CA LEU A 190 2.66 -6.81 13.79
C LEU A 190 1.22 -6.76 13.28
N SER A 191 0.65 -7.90 12.84
CA SER A 191 -0.72 -8.01 12.35
C SER A 191 -1.75 -7.67 13.43
N TRP A 192 -1.51 -8.10 14.67
CA TRP A 192 -2.35 -7.74 15.82
C TRP A 192 -2.25 -6.26 16.20
N LEU A 193 -1.09 -5.63 15.98
CA LEU A 193 -0.91 -4.18 16.21
C LEU A 193 -1.66 -3.33 15.17
N SER A 194 -1.96 -3.88 14.00
CA SER A 194 -2.75 -3.20 12.96
C SER A 194 -4.20 -2.95 13.39
N VAL A 195 -4.79 -3.76 14.27
CA VAL A 195 -6.18 -3.57 14.71
C VAL A 195 -6.34 -2.27 15.52
N PRO A 196 -5.55 -2.01 16.59
CA PRO A 196 -5.53 -0.71 17.25
C PRO A 196 -5.19 0.46 16.33
N SER A 197 -4.32 0.24 15.32
CA SER A 197 -3.96 1.25 14.31
C SER A 197 -5.19 1.73 13.53
N VAL A 198 -5.98 0.79 13.01
CA VAL A 198 -7.21 1.11 12.25
C VAL A 198 -8.22 1.83 13.14
N ILE A 199 -8.45 1.33 14.36
CA ILE A 199 -9.39 1.97 15.29
C ILE A 199 -8.95 3.40 15.59
N SER A 200 -7.65 3.61 15.84
CA SER A 200 -7.04 4.91 16.08
C SER A 200 -7.32 5.90 14.95
N ILE A 201 -7.03 5.56 13.69
CA ILE A 201 -7.24 6.49 12.57
C ILE A 201 -8.73 6.73 12.26
N LEU A 202 -9.59 5.73 12.43
CA LEU A 202 -11.03 5.90 12.25
C LEU A 202 -11.63 6.85 13.30
N VAL A 203 -11.27 6.66 14.57
CA VAL A 203 -11.71 7.56 15.65
C VAL A 203 -11.14 8.97 15.43
N ALA A 204 -9.88 9.09 15.04
CA ALA A 204 -9.28 10.39 14.71
C ALA A 204 -10.03 11.09 13.57
N GLY A 205 -10.40 10.35 12.51
CA GLY A 205 -11.19 10.88 11.40
C GLY A 205 -12.57 11.37 11.82
N ILE A 206 -13.28 10.62 12.67
CA ILE A 206 -14.57 11.02 13.24
C ILE A 206 -14.41 12.27 14.11
N VAL A 207 -13.41 12.31 15.00
CA VAL A 207 -13.12 13.49 15.83
C VAL A 207 -12.79 14.70 14.97
N GLY A 208 -12.06 14.52 13.87
CA GLY A 208 -11.76 15.58 12.92
C GLY A 208 -13.03 16.13 12.24
N MET A 209 -13.93 15.26 11.80
CA MET A 209 -15.22 15.64 11.21
C MET A 209 -16.11 16.40 12.21
N VAL A 210 -16.21 15.93 13.45
CA VAL A 210 -16.96 16.61 14.52
C VAL A 210 -16.33 17.96 14.86
N GLY A 211 -15.00 18.03 14.92
CA GLY A 211 -14.27 19.26 15.14
C GLY A 211 -14.51 20.29 14.04
N ALA A 212 -14.59 19.85 12.78
CA ALA A 212 -14.94 20.73 11.68
C ALA A 212 -16.38 21.26 11.81
N GLY A 213 -17.35 20.36 11.99
CA GLY A 213 -18.78 20.72 12.01
C GLY A 213 -19.25 21.53 13.22
N THR A 214 -18.49 21.54 14.32
CA THR A 214 -18.85 22.29 15.54
C THR A 214 -18.21 23.67 15.63
N ASN A 215 -17.16 23.96 14.84
CA ASN A 215 -16.39 25.20 14.97
C ASN A 215 -16.40 26.05 13.72
N PHE A 216 -16.51 25.43 12.55
CA PHE A 216 -16.77 26.15 11.32
C PHE A 216 -18.26 26.07 11.03
N GLY A 217 -18.90 27.22 10.74
CA GLY A 217 -20.17 27.19 10.04
C GLY A 217 -20.00 26.52 8.68
N ILE A 218 -21.09 26.37 7.92
CA ILE A 218 -20.95 26.03 6.49
C ILE A 218 -20.18 27.19 5.83
N SER A 219 -18.94 26.94 5.43
CA SER A 219 -18.07 27.93 4.81
C SER A 219 -18.41 28.10 3.32
N ASP A 220 -17.79 29.07 2.66
CA ASP A 220 -17.94 29.25 1.21
C ASP A 220 -17.25 28.09 0.46
N TRP A 221 -17.97 26.96 0.32
CA TRP A 221 -17.55 25.82 -0.47
C TRP A 221 -18.04 25.96 -1.91
N SER A 222 -17.20 25.55 -2.86
CA SER A 222 -17.52 25.61 -4.29
C SER A 222 -17.88 24.23 -4.85
N VAL A 223 -18.94 24.18 -5.66
CA VAL A 223 -19.40 22.97 -6.37
C VAL A 223 -18.35 22.52 -7.39
N VAL A 224 -17.84 23.46 -8.18
CA VAL A 224 -16.81 23.27 -9.20
C VAL A 224 -15.87 24.46 -9.15
N ILE A 225 -14.57 24.20 -9.16
CA ILE A 225 -13.51 25.22 -9.22
C ILE A 225 -12.74 24.99 -10.52
N SER A 226 -12.62 26.05 -11.33
CA SER A 226 -11.75 26.02 -12.51
C SER A 226 -10.33 26.36 -12.08
N THR A 227 -9.40 25.46 -12.38
CA THR A 227 -7.98 25.61 -12.02
C THR A 227 -7.10 25.13 -13.19
N ASP A 228 -5.81 25.43 -13.13
CA ASP A 228 -4.86 25.00 -14.16
C ASP A 228 -4.53 23.51 -14.03
N PHE A 229 -3.92 22.95 -15.07
CA PHE A 229 -3.56 21.54 -15.09
C PHE A 229 -2.66 21.13 -13.91
N THR A 230 -1.71 21.99 -13.53
CA THR A 230 -0.75 21.71 -12.46
C THR A 230 -1.48 21.51 -11.12
N ASN A 231 -2.35 22.44 -10.75
CA ASN A 231 -3.07 22.33 -9.49
C ASN A 231 -4.14 21.24 -9.56
N ALA A 232 -4.91 21.14 -10.66
CA ALA A 232 -5.94 20.11 -10.82
C ALA A 232 -5.41 18.69 -10.64
N PHE A 233 -4.16 18.43 -11.04
CA PHE A 233 -3.58 17.09 -10.98
C PHE A 233 -3.33 16.60 -9.54
N ILE A 234 -3.19 17.51 -8.56
CA ILE A 234 -3.12 17.12 -7.14
C ILE A 234 -4.36 16.32 -6.74
N SER A 235 -5.53 16.73 -7.25
CA SER A 235 -6.81 16.07 -6.98
C SER A 235 -6.89 14.66 -7.59
N VAL A 236 -5.93 14.27 -8.43
CA VAL A 236 -5.71 12.90 -8.91
C VAL A 236 -4.66 12.19 -8.05
N THR A 237 -3.50 12.80 -7.80
CA THR A 237 -2.40 12.14 -7.07
C THR A 237 -2.73 11.83 -5.62
N ASN A 238 -3.49 12.70 -4.95
CA ASN A 238 -3.87 12.50 -3.53
C ASN A 238 -4.76 11.26 -3.35
N PRO A 239 -5.89 11.09 -4.09
CA PRO A 239 -6.63 9.83 -4.05
C PRO A 239 -5.83 8.63 -4.54
N VAL A 240 -4.95 8.80 -5.55
CA VAL A 240 -4.07 7.71 -6.00
C VAL A 240 -3.17 7.21 -4.86
N PHE A 241 -2.62 8.11 -4.05
CA PHE A 241 -1.87 7.73 -2.85
C PHE A 241 -2.79 7.11 -1.78
N ALA A 242 -3.96 7.71 -1.55
CA ALA A 242 -4.88 7.25 -0.49
C ALA A 242 -5.41 5.83 -0.71
N PHE A 243 -5.47 5.35 -1.95
CA PHE A 243 -5.84 3.99 -2.31
C PHE A 243 -4.64 3.06 -2.58
N ALA A 244 -3.42 3.50 -2.26
CA ALA A 244 -2.20 2.75 -2.51
C ALA A 244 -1.99 1.65 -1.46
N GLY A 245 -2.57 0.47 -1.69
CA GLY A 245 -2.32 -0.74 -0.87
C GLY A 245 -1.98 -2.00 -1.67
N HIS A 246 -2.17 -1.97 -2.99
CA HIS A 246 -2.11 -3.16 -3.87
C HIS A 246 -0.76 -3.85 -3.88
N PHE A 247 0.34 -3.13 -3.60
CA PHE A 247 1.68 -3.71 -3.54
C PHE A 247 1.82 -4.81 -2.47
N MET A 248 0.98 -4.77 -1.42
CA MET A 248 0.96 -5.77 -0.33
C MET A 248 0.01 -6.94 -0.58
N PHE A 249 -0.83 -6.89 -1.61
CA PHE A 249 -1.91 -7.87 -1.80
C PHE A 249 -1.37 -9.29 -1.95
N PHE A 250 -0.31 -9.49 -2.74
CA PHE A 250 0.28 -10.82 -2.92
C PHE A 250 0.81 -11.41 -1.61
N ILE A 251 1.38 -10.57 -0.73
CA ILE A 251 1.91 -10.99 0.57
C ILE A 251 0.74 -11.39 1.46
N LEU A 252 -0.24 -10.50 1.64
CA LEU A 252 -1.40 -10.73 2.49
C LEU A 252 -2.23 -11.96 2.05
N ILE A 253 -2.41 -12.15 0.75
CA ILE A 253 -3.15 -13.30 0.20
C ILE A 253 -2.36 -14.60 0.38
N SER A 254 -1.02 -14.57 0.31
CA SER A 254 -0.18 -15.77 0.53
C SER A 254 -0.26 -16.30 1.97
N GLU A 255 -0.56 -15.43 2.93
CA GLU A 255 -0.69 -15.77 4.36
C GLU A 255 -2.14 -16.15 4.72
N MET A 256 -3.08 -16.14 3.76
CA MET A 256 -4.46 -16.57 3.99
C MET A 256 -4.57 -18.10 4.06
N ARG A 257 -5.36 -18.59 5.02
CA ARG A 257 -5.72 -20.01 5.09
C ARG A 257 -6.48 -20.49 3.84
N HIS A 258 -7.40 -19.66 3.34
CA HIS A 258 -8.20 -19.94 2.13
C HIS A 258 -8.08 -18.77 1.14
N PRO A 259 -7.05 -18.73 0.28
CA PRO A 259 -6.81 -17.64 -0.66
C PRO A 259 -7.96 -17.38 -1.65
N THR A 260 -8.80 -18.38 -1.91
CA THR A 260 -10.00 -18.27 -2.76
C THR A 260 -11.01 -17.24 -2.23
N HIS A 261 -10.94 -16.91 -0.94
CA HIS A 261 -11.79 -15.90 -0.31
C HIS A 261 -11.22 -14.47 -0.35
N ALA A 262 -10.03 -14.25 -0.92
CA ALA A 262 -9.38 -12.94 -0.98
C ALA A 262 -10.27 -11.84 -1.58
N MET A 263 -11.14 -12.16 -2.55
CA MET A 263 -12.05 -11.17 -3.14
C MET A 263 -13.08 -10.64 -2.14
N ARG A 264 -13.47 -11.41 -1.12
CA ARG A 264 -14.34 -10.93 -0.04
C ARG A 264 -13.62 -9.85 0.77
N ALA A 265 -12.36 -10.06 1.09
CA ALA A 265 -11.52 -9.08 1.79
C ALA A 265 -11.37 -7.79 0.96
N ALA A 266 -11.10 -7.91 -0.33
CA ALA A 266 -10.98 -6.75 -1.23
C ALA A 266 -12.28 -5.95 -1.39
N TRP A 267 -13.45 -6.61 -1.45
CA TRP A 267 -14.73 -5.93 -1.47
C TRP A 267 -15.00 -5.14 -0.18
N VAL A 268 -14.74 -5.75 0.98
CA VAL A 268 -14.90 -5.09 2.28
C VAL A 268 -13.98 -3.89 2.39
N LEU A 269 -12.70 -4.08 2.09
CA LEU A 269 -11.70 -3.02 2.04
C LEU A 269 -12.15 -1.84 1.19
N GLN A 270 -12.41 -2.08 -0.09
CA GLN A 270 -12.56 -1.00 -1.05
C GLN A 270 -13.88 -0.27 -0.86
N THR A 271 -14.96 -0.98 -0.51
CA THR A 271 -16.25 -0.36 -0.19
C THR A 271 -16.12 0.51 1.05
N PHE A 272 -15.51 -0.01 2.11
CA PHE A 272 -15.31 0.73 3.35
C PHE A 272 -14.43 1.97 3.16
N ALA A 273 -13.25 1.81 2.56
CA ALA A 273 -12.30 2.90 2.33
C ALA A 273 -12.93 3.99 1.46
N THR A 274 -13.58 3.63 0.35
CA THR A 274 -14.20 4.62 -0.55
C THR A 274 -15.30 5.42 0.14
N LEU A 275 -16.19 4.74 0.88
CA LEU A 275 -17.26 5.42 1.63
C LEU A 275 -16.70 6.34 2.70
N PHE A 276 -15.75 5.86 3.51
CA PHE A 276 -15.14 6.65 4.56
C PHE A 276 -14.39 7.86 4.00
N TYR A 277 -13.66 7.69 2.91
CA TYR A 277 -12.93 8.76 2.22
C TYR A 277 -13.84 9.84 1.65
N VAL A 278 -14.94 9.45 1.00
CA VAL A 278 -15.93 10.43 0.50
C VAL A 278 -16.54 11.20 1.66
N VAL A 279 -17.01 10.51 2.70
CA VAL A 279 -17.62 11.18 3.86
C VAL A 279 -16.62 12.11 4.54
N PHE A 280 -15.40 11.65 4.79
CA PHE A 280 -14.35 12.45 5.40
C PHE A 280 -13.99 13.68 4.55
N ALA A 281 -13.74 13.49 3.25
CA ALA A 281 -13.38 14.58 2.34
C ALA A 281 -14.48 15.64 2.24
N VAL A 282 -15.73 15.20 2.07
CA VAL A 282 -16.89 16.09 1.90
C VAL A 282 -17.16 16.87 3.17
N VAL A 283 -17.19 16.21 4.34
CA VAL A 283 -17.47 16.88 5.61
C VAL A 283 -16.41 17.93 5.90
N LEU A 284 -15.12 17.58 5.80
CA LEU A 284 -14.05 18.54 6.05
C LEU A 284 -14.11 19.71 5.06
N TYR A 285 -14.35 19.45 3.77
CA TYR A 285 -14.41 20.51 2.77
C TYR A 285 -15.61 21.45 2.94
N ILE A 286 -16.80 20.94 3.26
CA ILE A 286 -18.01 21.77 3.45
C ILE A 286 -17.88 22.70 4.66
N TYR A 287 -17.24 22.23 5.74
CA TYR A 287 -17.09 23.02 6.94
C TYR A 287 -15.84 23.93 6.88
N VAL A 288 -14.68 23.43 6.44
CA VAL A 288 -13.44 24.21 6.40
C VAL A 288 -13.36 25.13 5.17
N GLY A 289 -13.86 24.70 4.01
CA GLY A 289 -13.87 25.47 2.76
C GLY A 289 -12.60 25.31 1.94
N SER A 290 -12.29 26.33 1.11
CA SER A 290 -11.11 26.35 0.23
C SER A 290 -9.77 26.32 0.96
N GLU A 291 -9.76 26.74 2.23
CA GLU A 291 -8.54 26.88 3.05
C GLU A 291 -8.13 25.58 3.74
N VAL A 292 -8.72 24.44 3.38
CA VAL A 292 -8.36 23.16 3.98
C VAL A 292 -6.92 22.76 3.63
N THR A 293 -6.10 22.69 4.65
CA THR A 293 -4.69 22.31 4.59
C THR A 293 -4.54 20.80 4.36
N SER A 294 -3.37 20.38 3.88
CA SER A 294 -2.98 18.97 3.86
C SER A 294 -1.74 18.77 4.75
N PRO A 295 -1.82 17.99 5.84
CA PRO A 295 -2.95 17.14 6.25
C PRO A 295 -4.15 17.93 6.82
N ALA A 296 -5.36 17.41 6.62
CA ALA A 296 -6.63 18.09 6.95
C ALA A 296 -6.84 18.39 8.44
N PHE A 297 -6.25 17.60 9.34
CA PHE A 297 -6.35 17.90 10.79
C PHE A 297 -5.67 19.22 11.15
N SER A 298 -4.71 19.68 10.36
CA SER A 298 -4.06 20.98 10.58
C SER A 298 -4.97 22.18 10.31
N SER A 299 -6.13 21.98 9.67
CA SER A 299 -7.11 23.05 9.45
C SER A 299 -8.06 23.23 10.63
N LEU A 300 -8.04 22.33 11.61
CA LEU A 300 -8.98 22.34 12.73
C LEU A 300 -8.55 23.37 13.79
N PRO A 301 -9.49 23.87 14.61
CA PRO A 301 -9.14 24.68 15.77
C PRO A 301 -8.27 23.89 16.74
N ILE A 302 -7.39 24.58 17.46
CA ILE A 302 -6.28 23.99 18.23
C ILE A 302 -6.69 22.82 19.14
N LYS A 303 -7.87 22.89 19.78
CA LYS A 303 -8.38 21.83 20.66
C LYS A 303 -8.67 20.54 19.88
N TRP A 304 -9.35 20.66 18.74
CA TRP A 304 -9.74 19.55 17.89
C TRP A 304 -8.56 19.02 17.07
N GLN A 305 -7.69 19.91 16.60
CA GLN A 305 -6.42 19.55 15.95
C GLN A 305 -5.58 18.66 16.87
N LYS A 306 -5.35 19.09 18.13
CA LYS A 306 -4.59 18.31 19.11
C LYS A 306 -5.24 16.96 19.41
N ALA A 307 -6.56 16.93 19.56
CA ALA A 307 -7.29 15.68 19.80
C ALA A 307 -7.18 14.70 18.63
N ALA A 308 -7.45 15.16 17.39
CA ALA A 308 -7.40 14.31 16.20
C ALA A 308 -5.98 13.77 15.94
N TYR A 309 -4.97 14.63 16.02
CA TYR A 309 -3.57 14.19 15.86
C TYR A 309 -3.11 13.26 16.99
N GLY A 310 -3.44 13.56 18.24
CA GLY A 310 -3.11 12.70 19.38
C GLY A 310 -3.70 11.30 19.24
N ILE A 311 -4.95 11.20 18.79
CA ILE A 311 -5.63 9.92 18.55
C ILE A 311 -5.04 9.19 17.33
N ALA A 312 -4.51 9.90 16.32
CA ALA A 312 -3.94 9.31 15.11
C ALA A 312 -2.50 8.79 15.25
N ILE A 313 -1.77 9.19 16.30
CA ILE A 313 -0.36 8.79 16.52
C ILE A 313 -0.15 7.27 16.47
N PRO A 314 -0.95 6.42 17.16
CA PRO A 314 -0.80 4.97 17.09
C PRO A 314 -0.82 4.47 15.64
N ASN A 315 -1.71 5.00 14.81
CA ASN A 315 -1.75 4.62 13.40
C ASN A 315 -0.48 5.00 12.65
N PHE A 316 0.01 6.23 12.79
CA PHE A 316 1.23 6.66 12.12
C PHE A 316 2.45 5.84 12.54
N LEU A 317 2.55 5.48 13.82
CA LEU A 317 3.63 4.65 14.33
C LEU A 317 3.58 3.23 13.74
N ILE A 318 2.42 2.57 13.83
CA ILE A 318 2.28 1.18 13.41
C ILE A 318 2.37 1.07 11.88
N ALA A 319 1.65 1.89 11.12
CA ALA A 319 1.74 1.89 9.66
C ALA A 319 3.18 2.19 9.19
N GLY A 320 3.84 3.20 9.76
CA GLY A 320 5.23 3.52 9.44
C GLY A 320 6.18 2.34 9.70
N SER A 321 5.95 1.61 10.79
CA SER A 321 6.76 0.45 11.16
C SER A 321 6.54 -0.76 10.24
N LEU A 322 5.31 -0.99 9.79
CA LEU A 322 4.96 -2.06 8.84
C LEU A 322 5.65 -1.87 7.49
N TYR A 323 5.66 -0.64 6.97
CA TYR A 323 6.36 -0.32 5.72
C TYR A 323 7.87 -0.53 5.84
N SER A 324 8.49 -0.04 6.91
CA SER A 324 9.94 -0.16 7.17
C SER A 324 10.35 -1.63 7.35
N HIS A 325 9.52 -2.39 8.07
CA HIS A 325 9.66 -3.84 8.22
C HIS A 325 9.59 -4.55 6.88
N THR A 326 8.58 -4.25 6.07
CA THR A 326 8.37 -4.87 4.75
C THR A 326 9.56 -4.64 3.82
N ALA A 327 10.04 -3.40 3.73
CA ALA A 327 11.23 -3.05 2.95
C ALA A 327 12.45 -3.88 3.39
N SER A 328 12.66 -3.97 4.71
CA SER A 328 13.78 -4.72 5.30
C SER A 328 13.64 -6.23 5.08
N LYS A 329 12.42 -6.79 5.21
CA LYS A 329 12.10 -8.20 4.98
C LYS A 329 12.39 -8.61 3.55
N LEU A 330 12.02 -7.81 2.55
CA LEU A 330 12.28 -8.13 1.15
C LEU A 330 13.78 -8.27 0.86
N ILE A 331 14.62 -7.39 1.42
CA ILE A 331 16.08 -7.47 1.27
C ILE A 331 16.64 -8.64 2.09
N PHE A 332 16.21 -8.80 3.34
CA PHE A 332 16.70 -9.85 4.24
C PHE A 332 16.44 -11.26 3.68
N VAL A 333 15.22 -11.51 3.21
CA VAL A 333 14.83 -12.78 2.56
C VAL A 333 15.69 -13.03 1.33
N ARG A 334 16.04 -11.99 0.57
CA ARG A 334 16.88 -12.12 -0.62
C ARG A 334 18.32 -12.46 -0.28
N LEU A 335 18.90 -11.80 0.74
CA LEU A 335 20.27 -12.07 1.19
C LEU A 335 20.42 -13.47 1.79
N PHE A 336 19.43 -13.94 2.53
CA PHE A 336 19.52 -15.18 3.31
C PHE A 336 18.60 -16.32 2.82
N ARG A 337 18.04 -16.25 1.60
CA ARG A 337 17.08 -17.24 1.05
C ARG A 337 17.53 -18.70 1.20
N LYS A 338 18.84 -18.97 1.18
CA LYS A 338 19.42 -20.32 1.29
C LYS A 338 20.30 -20.50 2.54
N SER A 339 20.10 -19.69 3.58
CA SER A 339 20.99 -19.64 4.75
C SER A 339 20.22 -19.87 6.05
N ARG A 340 20.88 -20.50 7.04
CA ARG A 340 20.35 -20.68 8.41
C ARG A 340 19.95 -19.38 9.10
N HIS A 341 20.51 -18.25 8.68
CA HIS A 341 20.23 -16.93 9.26
C HIS A 341 18.79 -16.46 9.05
N LEU A 342 18.08 -17.03 8.07
CA LEU A 342 16.68 -16.75 7.81
C LEU A 342 15.76 -17.37 8.87
N HIS A 343 16.06 -18.60 9.31
CA HIS A 343 15.17 -19.40 10.16
C HIS A 343 15.65 -19.53 11.62
N SER A 344 16.89 -19.18 11.95
CA SER A 344 17.44 -19.31 13.30
C SER A 344 17.85 -17.98 13.92
N HIS A 345 17.70 -17.85 15.25
CA HIS A 345 18.19 -16.71 16.03
C HIS A 345 19.72 -16.69 16.08
N THR A 346 20.33 -16.19 15.02
CA THR A 346 21.78 -16.01 14.90
C THR A 346 22.15 -14.55 15.12
N VAL A 347 23.31 -14.31 15.72
CA VAL A 347 23.85 -12.96 15.93
C VAL A 347 24.02 -12.22 14.59
N VAL A 348 24.53 -12.91 13.56
CA VAL A 348 24.69 -12.34 12.20
C VAL A 348 23.34 -11.97 11.60
N GLY A 349 22.35 -12.87 11.69
CA GLY A 349 21.01 -12.55 11.21
C GLY A 349 20.48 -11.32 11.93
N TRP A 350 20.60 -11.23 13.26
CA TRP A 350 20.05 -10.11 14.05
C TRP A 350 20.77 -8.81 13.76
N GLY A 351 22.09 -8.85 13.62
CA GLY A 351 22.89 -7.72 13.16
C GLY A 351 22.43 -7.20 11.80
N VAL A 352 22.29 -8.07 10.79
CA VAL A 352 21.85 -7.64 9.45
C VAL A 352 20.40 -7.17 9.45
N TRP A 353 19.51 -7.85 10.17
CA TRP A 353 18.11 -7.44 10.31
C TRP A 353 17.99 -6.04 10.91
N THR A 354 18.62 -5.81 12.06
CA THR A 354 18.62 -4.49 12.72
C THR A 354 19.28 -3.43 11.83
N ALA A 355 20.37 -3.75 11.15
CA ALA A 355 21.01 -2.83 10.21
C ALA A 355 20.07 -2.43 9.06
N LEU A 356 19.35 -3.39 8.46
CA LEU A 356 18.40 -3.09 7.39
C LEU A 356 17.27 -2.18 7.88
N ILE A 357 16.70 -2.44 9.06
CA ILE A 357 15.65 -1.61 9.67
C ILE A 357 16.17 -0.19 9.92
N VAL A 358 17.38 -0.05 10.46
CA VAL A 358 18.01 1.26 10.69
C VAL A 358 18.22 2.01 9.36
N ILE A 359 18.66 1.32 8.31
CA ILE A 359 18.86 1.94 6.99
C ILE A 359 17.52 2.38 6.39
N MET A 360 16.50 1.51 6.36
CA MET A 360 15.19 1.85 5.78
C MET A 360 14.52 3.01 6.53
N ASN A 361 14.55 2.98 7.86
CA ASN A 361 14.01 4.05 8.69
C ASN A 361 14.82 5.35 8.55
N GLY A 362 16.14 5.26 8.46
CA GLY A 362 17.02 6.41 8.21
C GLY A 362 16.79 7.06 6.85
N LEU A 363 16.58 6.28 5.79
CA LEU A 363 16.20 6.80 4.48
C LEU A 363 14.83 7.48 4.53
N ALA A 364 13.85 6.88 5.21
CA ALA A 364 12.53 7.47 5.41
C ALA A 364 12.59 8.79 6.19
N PHE A 365 13.43 8.87 7.23
CA PHE A 365 13.70 10.10 7.97
C PHE A 365 14.29 11.19 7.07
N VAL A 366 15.30 10.86 6.25
CA VAL A 366 15.90 11.80 5.30
C VAL A 366 14.87 12.32 4.30
N LEU A 367 13.99 11.45 3.78
CA LEU A 367 12.89 11.86 2.90
C LEU A 367 11.90 12.80 3.59
N ALA A 368 11.49 12.47 4.82
CA ALA A 368 10.55 13.28 5.59
C ALA A 368 11.11 14.68 5.91
N VAL A 369 12.42 14.80 6.16
CA VAL A 369 13.08 16.10 6.38
C VAL A 369 13.38 16.83 5.07
N GLY A 370 13.70 16.11 4.00
CA GLY A 370 14.05 16.69 2.70
C GLY A 370 12.85 17.25 1.93
N VAL A 371 11.68 16.63 2.11
CA VAL A 371 10.41 17.09 1.52
C VAL A 371 9.37 17.21 2.64
N PRO A 372 9.46 18.25 3.50
CA PRO A 372 8.62 18.39 4.70
C PRO A 372 7.20 18.89 4.39
N ILE A 373 6.75 18.73 3.14
CA ILE A 373 5.39 19.04 2.70
C ILE A 373 4.69 17.73 2.39
N PHE A 374 3.63 17.48 3.14
CA PHE A 374 2.88 16.22 3.09
C PHE A 374 2.40 15.89 1.68
N ASN A 375 1.74 16.84 1.00
CA ASN A 375 1.25 16.66 -0.38
C ASN A 375 2.37 16.36 -1.39
N TYR A 376 3.55 16.97 -1.24
CA TYR A 376 4.66 16.74 -2.17
C TYR A 376 5.25 15.35 -1.98
N LEU A 377 5.47 14.94 -0.73
CA LEU A 377 6.01 13.62 -0.44
C LEU A 377 5.09 12.50 -0.94
N ILE A 378 3.78 12.61 -0.66
CA ILE A 378 2.80 11.62 -1.14
C ILE A 378 2.58 11.71 -2.66
N GLY A 379 2.70 12.91 -3.25
CA GLY A 379 2.59 13.12 -4.70
C GLY A 379 3.67 12.39 -5.47
N ILE A 380 4.92 12.44 -5.00
CA ILE A 380 6.03 11.67 -5.58
C ILE A 380 5.75 10.17 -5.45
N ALA A 381 5.34 9.71 -4.27
CA ALA A 381 5.05 8.31 -4.00
C ALA A 381 3.89 7.77 -4.86
N ALA A 382 2.81 8.55 -4.99
CA ALA A 382 1.67 8.24 -5.85
C ALA A 382 2.09 8.12 -7.31
N SER A 383 2.83 9.12 -7.79
CA SER A 383 3.20 9.21 -9.20
C SER A 383 4.16 8.10 -9.60
N LEU A 384 5.23 7.87 -8.84
CA LEU A 384 6.24 6.89 -9.24
C LEU A 384 5.85 5.43 -8.97
N PHE A 385 4.98 5.18 -7.99
CA PHE A 385 4.74 3.82 -7.51
C PHE A 385 3.27 3.43 -7.48
N ALA A 386 2.41 4.19 -6.79
CA ALA A 386 0.99 3.80 -6.68
C ALA A 386 0.28 3.79 -8.05
N SER A 387 0.66 4.71 -8.95
CA SER A 387 0.23 4.74 -10.35
C SER A 387 0.44 3.40 -11.06
N TRP A 388 1.55 2.71 -10.77
CA TRP A 388 1.87 1.41 -11.34
C TRP A 388 1.28 0.27 -10.52
N TYR A 389 1.54 0.21 -9.21
CA TYR A 389 1.13 -0.92 -8.36
C TYR A 389 -0.39 -1.06 -8.24
N THR A 390 -1.11 0.06 -8.19
CA THR A 390 -2.57 0.07 -8.05
C THR A 390 -3.28 0.27 -9.38
N TYR A 391 -2.77 1.14 -10.25
CA TYR A 391 -3.51 1.61 -11.42
C TYR A 391 -2.91 1.27 -12.79
N GLY A 392 -1.78 0.56 -12.84
CA GLY A 392 -1.06 0.27 -14.09
C GLY A 392 -0.84 -1.23 -14.31
N LEU A 393 -0.04 -1.86 -13.45
CA LEU A 393 0.46 -3.23 -13.59
C LEU A 393 -0.65 -4.28 -13.66
N ALA A 394 -1.82 -4.02 -13.06
CA ALA A 394 -3.00 -4.87 -13.20
C ALA A 394 -3.35 -5.14 -14.66
N GLY A 395 -3.24 -4.13 -15.53
CA GLY A 395 -3.45 -4.31 -16.97
C GLY A 395 -2.44 -5.28 -17.60
N ALA A 396 -1.17 -5.22 -17.20
CA ALA A 396 -0.14 -6.15 -17.67
C ALA A 396 -0.39 -7.59 -17.19
N PHE A 397 -0.79 -7.77 -15.93
CA PHE A 397 -1.13 -9.10 -15.38
C PHE A 397 -2.25 -9.76 -16.19
N TRP A 398 -3.32 -9.01 -16.48
CA TRP A 398 -4.42 -9.56 -17.27
C TRP A 398 -4.01 -9.89 -18.72
N LEU A 399 -3.26 -8.99 -19.37
CA LEU A 399 -2.81 -9.20 -20.76
C LEU A 399 -1.90 -10.42 -20.89
N TYR A 400 -0.98 -10.61 -19.94
CA TYR A 400 -0.10 -11.77 -19.89
C TYR A 400 -0.90 -13.07 -19.74
N ASP A 401 -1.79 -13.14 -18.75
CA ASP A 401 -2.60 -14.33 -18.51
C ASP A 401 -3.51 -14.66 -19.71
N ALA A 402 -4.14 -13.65 -20.32
CA ALA A 402 -4.95 -13.84 -21.51
C ALA A 402 -4.10 -14.35 -22.70
N TRP A 403 -2.87 -13.84 -22.85
CA TRP A 403 -1.94 -14.28 -23.90
C TRP A 403 -1.53 -15.75 -23.75
N VAL A 404 -1.34 -16.19 -22.50
CA VAL A 404 -1.00 -17.58 -22.15
C VAL A 404 -2.21 -18.53 -22.33
N ASP A 405 -3.44 -18.12 -21.97
CA ASP A 405 -4.64 -18.97 -21.95
C ASP A 405 -5.11 -19.50 -23.32
N LYS A 406 -5.04 -18.71 -24.41
CA LYS A 406 -5.58 -19.11 -25.73
C LYS A 406 -4.62 -18.97 -26.92
N GLY A 407 -3.31 -19.10 -26.68
CA GLY A 407 -2.34 -19.12 -27.78
C GLY A 407 -2.15 -17.76 -28.44
N LYS A 408 -1.73 -16.76 -27.66
CA LYS A 408 -1.27 -15.43 -28.10
C LYS A 408 -2.42 -14.49 -28.48
N PHE A 409 -2.28 -13.76 -29.59
CA PHE A 409 -3.15 -12.63 -29.98
C PHE A 409 -4.61 -12.98 -30.25
N ALA A 410 -4.94 -14.25 -30.48
CA ALA A 410 -6.33 -14.68 -30.65
C ALA A 410 -7.18 -14.41 -29.39
N ALA A 411 -6.60 -14.60 -28.20
CA ALA A 411 -7.24 -14.34 -26.92
C ALA A 411 -7.64 -12.87 -26.77
N TRP A 412 -6.75 -11.97 -27.17
CA TRP A 412 -6.95 -10.52 -27.09
C TRP A 412 -8.02 -10.04 -28.06
N LYS A 413 -8.09 -10.66 -29.25
CA LYS A 413 -9.12 -10.35 -30.25
C LYS A 413 -10.52 -10.81 -29.81
N GLU A 414 -10.62 -12.00 -29.23
CA GLU A 414 -11.91 -12.53 -28.75
C GLU A 414 -12.41 -11.76 -27.52
N ARG A 415 -11.50 -11.33 -26.64
CA ARG A 415 -11.81 -10.55 -25.42
C ARG A 415 -11.42 -9.08 -25.59
N TRP A 416 -11.78 -8.50 -26.72
CA TRP A 416 -11.39 -7.12 -27.06
C TRP A 416 -11.81 -6.06 -26.01
N PRO A 417 -12.96 -6.13 -25.32
CA PRO A 417 -13.34 -5.08 -24.37
C PRO A 417 -12.41 -5.09 -23.15
N MET A 418 -12.11 -6.27 -22.62
CA MET A 418 -11.24 -6.43 -21.46
C MET A 418 -9.76 -6.18 -21.82
N THR A 419 -9.36 -6.52 -23.05
CA THR A 419 -8.04 -6.16 -23.59
C THR A 419 -7.90 -4.64 -23.68
N GLY A 420 -8.90 -3.96 -24.24
CA GLY A 420 -8.93 -2.49 -24.31
C GLY A 420 -8.85 -1.85 -22.92
N LEU A 421 -9.63 -2.35 -21.95
CA LEU A 421 -9.59 -1.87 -20.58
C LEU A 421 -8.24 -2.11 -19.89
N SER A 422 -7.60 -3.25 -20.15
CA SER A 422 -6.28 -3.58 -19.59
C SER A 422 -5.16 -2.72 -20.19
N VAL A 423 -5.22 -2.46 -21.50
CA VAL A 423 -4.30 -1.51 -22.17
C VAL A 423 -4.53 -0.10 -21.65
N LEU A 424 -5.78 0.33 -21.50
CA LEU A 424 -6.11 1.64 -20.92
C LEU A 424 -5.62 1.76 -19.48
N THR A 425 -5.69 0.68 -18.69
CA THR A 425 -5.15 0.63 -17.32
C THR A 425 -3.64 0.88 -17.33
N LEU A 426 -2.89 0.20 -18.20
CA LEU A 426 -1.44 0.46 -18.34
C LEU A 426 -1.13 1.89 -18.75
N ILE A 427 -1.89 2.44 -19.72
CA ILE A 427 -1.72 3.82 -20.18
C ILE A 427 -2.06 4.81 -19.07
N ALA A 428 -3.12 4.56 -18.29
CA ALA A 428 -3.52 5.39 -17.17
C ALA A 428 -2.44 5.44 -16.09
N GLY A 429 -1.87 4.28 -15.71
CA GLY A 429 -0.73 4.22 -14.79
C GLY A 429 0.48 5.02 -15.31
N GLY A 430 0.84 4.85 -16.58
CA GLY A 430 1.92 5.62 -17.22
C GLY A 430 1.65 7.12 -17.27
N PHE A 431 0.42 7.53 -17.59
CA PHE A 431 0.02 8.92 -17.60
C PHE A 431 0.06 9.55 -16.21
N ILE A 432 -0.50 8.87 -15.19
CA ILE A 432 -0.43 9.32 -13.79
C ILE A 432 1.02 9.44 -13.34
N CYS A 433 1.88 8.51 -13.74
CA CYS A 433 3.31 8.57 -13.44
C CYS A 433 4.00 9.80 -14.04
N VAL A 434 3.85 10.03 -15.34
CA VAL A 434 4.54 11.13 -16.02
C VAL A 434 3.96 12.49 -15.62
N ALA A 435 2.64 12.64 -15.69
CA ALA A 435 1.97 13.90 -15.36
C ALA A 435 2.10 14.23 -13.87
N GLY A 436 1.89 13.26 -12.99
CA GLY A 436 2.00 13.46 -11.54
C GLY A 436 3.42 13.82 -11.11
N MET A 437 4.43 13.18 -11.72
CA MET A 437 5.82 13.52 -11.40
C MET A 437 6.19 14.91 -11.92
N TYR A 438 5.78 15.26 -13.15
CA TYR A 438 5.98 16.62 -13.68
C TYR A 438 5.35 17.69 -12.77
N VAL A 439 4.09 17.50 -12.39
CA VAL A 439 3.36 18.43 -11.52
C VAL A 439 4.01 18.55 -10.15
N THR A 440 4.37 17.42 -9.54
CA THR A 440 4.96 17.43 -8.20
C THR A 440 6.34 18.08 -8.20
N VAL A 441 7.19 17.81 -9.20
CA VAL A 441 8.50 18.50 -9.33
C VAL A 441 8.29 20.00 -9.50
N LYS A 442 7.38 20.40 -10.41
CA LYS A 442 7.13 21.81 -10.66
C LYS A 442 6.66 22.54 -9.38
N GLN A 443 5.74 21.96 -8.64
CA GLN A 443 5.25 22.53 -7.37
C GLN A 443 6.35 22.64 -6.32
N ILE A 444 7.20 21.62 -6.19
CA ILE A 444 8.36 21.68 -5.29
C ILE A 444 9.29 22.83 -5.69
N VAL A 445 9.62 22.95 -6.98
CA VAL A 445 10.49 24.02 -7.49
C VAL A 445 9.86 25.40 -7.24
N ASP A 446 8.59 25.57 -7.55
CA ASP A 446 7.85 26.82 -7.36
C ASP A 446 7.78 27.20 -5.87
N ALA A 447 7.58 26.22 -4.98
CA ALA A 447 7.52 26.44 -3.53
C ALA A 447 8.90 26.80 -2.92
N TYR A 448 9.99 26.24 -3.45
CA TYR A 448 11.35 26.67 -3.08
C TYR A 448 11.68 28.06 -3.63
N ALA A 449 11.22 28.39 -4.85
CA ALA A 449 11.45 29.68 -5.47
C ALA A 449 10.67 30.82 -4.79
N SER A 450 9.46 30.54 -4.30
CA SER A 450 8.62 31.50 -3.57
C SER A 450 9.07 31.72 -2.12
N GLY A 451 9.92 30.84 -1.59
CA GLY A 451 10.33 30.86 -0.17
C GLY A 451 9.28 30.30 0.78
N GLU A 452 8.25 29.63 0.26
CA GLU A 452 7.24 28.92 1.06
C GLU A 452 7.86 27.75 1.83
N VAL A 453 8.89 27.12 1.27
CA VAL A 453 9.66 26.05 1.91
C VAL A 453 11.00 26.59 2.40
N SER A 454 11.27 26.44 3.70
CA SER A 454 12.59 26.71 4.26
C SER A 454 13.62 25.69 3.73
N ALA A 455 14.91 26.00 3.84
CA ALA A 455 15.95 25.09 3.37
C ALA A 455 15.80 23.69 4.02
N PRO A 456 16.06 22.60 3.29
CA PRO A 456 16.06 21.27 3.88
C PRO A 456 16.96 21.26 5.12
N PHE A 457 16.51 20.59 6.17
CA PHE A 457 17.22 20.53 7.45
C PHE A 457 17.35 21.86 8.21
N SER A 458 16.59 22.91 7.85
CA SER A 458 16.58 24.15 8.62
C SER A 458 15.62 24.10 9.82
N CYS A 459 15.97 24.88 10.83
CA CYS A 459 15.08 25.44 11.84
C CYS A 459 14.99 26.94 11.55
#